data_AF-A0A7X9FJ78-F1
#
_entry.id   AF-A0A7X9FJ78-F1
#
_cell.length_a   1.000
_cell.length_b   1.000
_cell.length_c   1.000
_cell.angle_alpha   90.00
_cell.angle_beta   90.00
_cell.angle_gamma   90.00
#
_symmetry.space_group_name_H-M   'P 1'
#
loop_
_entity.id
_entity.type
_entity.pdbx_description
1 polymer ?
#
loop_
_entity_poly.entity_id
_entity_poly.type
_entity_poly.pdbx_seq_one_letter_code
_entity_poly.pdbx_strand_id
1 'polypeptide(L)'
;MDRPLVVGLVYGAVFGDISTCMNMAVFFELFWLDLFPAGTYIPPNQAAATLGALVLARCYGLSEAPGVLVAAVMSLPLALIFSRLEAFHRRFQTTAQVKARDAADRLKTTLAPGRLVRRSLTGMAIINGVGFALALAGLVAAGRLVFSALDPVLARQSMSYAHLWILGSLGGVLSLRHRPAYVILSAGVALAVLWFLVLR
;
A
#
# COMPACT_ATOMS: atom_id res chain seq x y z
N MET A 1 -2.99 -10.57 4.29
CA MET A 1 -1.76 -10.05 4.94
C MET A 1 -1.47 -8.71 4.28
N ASP A 2 -2.35 -7.74 4.50
CA ASP A 2 -2.42 -6.58 3.59
C ASP A 2 -1.80 -5.34 4.23
N ARG A 3 -1.34 -5.50 5.48
CA ARG A 3 -0.69 -4.46 6.27
C ARG A 3 0.71 -4.21 5.73
N PRO A 4 1.06 -2.96 5.37
CA PRO A 4 2.41 -2.57 4.97
C PRO A 4 3.51 -3.13 5.86
N LEU A 5 3.34 -3.12 7.19
CA LEU A 5 4.33 -3.66 8.14
C LEU A 5 4.64 -5.15 7.91
N VAL A 6 3.61 -5.96 7.66
CA VAL A 6 3.80 -7.40 7.42
C VAL A 6 4.47 -7.63 6.07
N VAL A 7 4.06 -6.87 5.05
CA VAL A 7 4.66 -6.93 3.71
C VAL A 7 6.14 -6.56 3.75
N GLY A 8 6.48 -5.45 4.41
CA GLY A 8 7.87 -5.00 4.57
C GLY A 8 8.73 -5.99 5.36
N LEU A 9 8.19 -6.56 6.44
CA LEU A 9 8.90 -7.55 7.24
C LEU A 9 9.20 -8.83 6.43
N VAL A 10 8.19 -9.38 5.75
CA VAL A 10 8.35 -10.59 4.94
C VAL A 10 9.31 -10.33 3.78
N TYR A 11 9.15 -9.20 3.09
CA TYR A 11 10.04 -8.83 1.99
C TYR A 11 11.48 -8.66 2.49
N GLY A 12 11.71 -7.89 3.54
CA GLY A 12 13.02 -7.69 4.15
C GLY A 12 13.67 -8.99 4.63
N ALA A 13 12.90 -9.91 5.23
CA ALA A 13 13.38 -11.21 5.66
C ALA A 13 13.83 -12.10 4.49
N VAL A 14 13.12 -12.05 3.36
CA VAL A 14 13.47 -12.82 2.14
C VAL A 14 14.68 -12.20 1.43
N PHE A 15 14.81 -10.88 1.46
CA PHE A 15 15.68 -10.12 0.57
C PHE A 15 16.91 -9.48 1.23
N GLY A 16 16.98 -9.50 2.56
CA GLY A 16 18.18 -9.19 3.35
C GLY A 16 18.26 -7.76 3.92
N ASP A 17 17.40 -6.83 3.49
CA ASP A 17 17.42 -5.43 3.94
C ASP A 17 16.19 -5.11 4.81
N ILE A 18 16.21 -5.58 6.05
CA ILE A 18 15.08 -5.36 6.99
C ILE A 18 14.96 -3.87 7.35
N SER A 19 16.06 -3.14 7.50
CA SER A 19 16.02 -1.75 7.98
C SER A 19 15.28 -0.83 7.01
N THR A 20 15.69 -0.81 5.74
CA THR A 20 15.03 0.01 4.71
C THR A 20 13.59 -0.44 4.49
N CYS A 21 13.35 -1.75 4.44
CA CYS A 21 12.02 -2.30 4.22
C CYS A 21 11.04 -1.92 5.34
N MET A 22 11.48 -1.99 6.60
CA MET A 22 10.66 -1.60 7.74
C MET A 22 10.43 -0.10 7.79
N ASN A 23 11.44 0.73 7.51
CA ASN A 23 11.27 2.19 7.46
C ASN A 23 10.24 2.61 6.41
N MET A 24 10.29 1.98 5.23
CA MET A 24 9.32 2.22 4.16
C MET A 24 7.93 1.68 4.50
N ALA A 25 7.85 0.52 5.15
CA ALA A 25 6.59 -0.06 5.60
C ALA A 25 5.91 0.78 6.68
N VAL A 26 6.67 1.32 7.64
CA VAL A 26 6.18 2.28 8.64
C VAL A 26 5.62 3.52 7.97
N PHE A 27 6.32 4.07 6.96
CA PHE A 27 5.81 5.19 6.18
C PHE A 27 4.44 4.89 5.57
N PHE A 28 4.27 3.74 4.90
CA PHE A 28 2.98 3.39 4.30
C PHE A 28 1.90 3.11 5.35
N GLU A 29 2.21 2.47 6.47
CA GLU A 29 1.24 2.22 7.54
C GLU A 29 0.72 3.55 8.12
N LEU A 30 1.61 4.52 8.34
CA LEU A 30 1.24 5.86 8.80
C LEU A 30 0.44 6.64 7.73
N PHE A 31 0.90 6.58 6.48
CA PHE A 31 0.29 7.32 5.37
C PHE A 31 -1.15 6.86 5.09
N TRP A 32 -1.42 5.57 5.20
CA TRP A 32 -2.73 4.99 4.92
C TRP A 32 -3.62 4.79 6.16
N LEU A 33 -3.29 5.41 7.30
CA LEU A 33 -3.94 5.16 8.58
C LEU A 33 -5.45 5.53 8.58
N ASP A 34 -5.86 6.59 7.87
CA ASP A 34 -7.29 6.98 7.75
C ASP A 34 -8.12 6.04 6.85
N LEU A 35 -7.48 5.18 6.07
CA LEU A 35 -8.11 4.51 4.94
C LEU A 35 -8.44 3.06 5.28
N PHE A 36 -9.43 2.89 6.16
CA PHE A 36 -9.99 1.59 6.53
C PHE A 36 -11.25 1.26 5.71
N PRO A 37 -11.49 -0.04 5.40
CA PRO A 37 -12.68 -0.45 4.67
C PRO A 37 -13.93 -0.23 5.55
N ALA A 38 -14.86 0.59 5.08
CA ALA A 38 -16.13 0.86 5.74
C ALA A 38 -17.28 0.82 4.73
N GLY A 39 -18.25 -0.08 4.96
CA GLY A 39 -19.38 -0.26 4.05
C GLY A 39 -18.95 -0.70 2.65
N THR A 40 -19.36 0.06 1.62
CA THR A 40 -19.04 -0.19 0.20
C THR A 40 -17.75 0.47 -0.26
N TYR A 41 -17.07 1.23 0.61
CA TYR A 41 -15.81 1.86 0.29
C TYR A 41 -14.68 0.83 0.22
N ILE A 42 -14.00 0.78 -0.93
CA ILE A 42 -12.82 -0.07 -1.15
C ILE A 42 -11.59 0.85 -1.04
N PRO A 43 -10.77 0.72 0.02
CA PRO A 43 -9.59 1.54 0.17
C PRO A 43 -8.53 1.18 -0.89
N PRO A 44 -7.58 2.08 -1.17
CA PRO A 44 -6.47 1.76 -2.07
C PRO A 44 -5.65 0.57 -1.56
N ASN A 45 -5.14 -0.24 -2.49
CA ASN A 45 -4.43 -1.47 -2.15
C ASN A 45 -3.03 -1.14 -1.60
N GLN A 46 -2.94 -1.10 -0.27
CA GLN A 46 -1.71 -0.74 0.45
C GLN A 46 -0.56 -1.73 0.18
N ALA A 47 -0.88 -3.03 0.07
CA ALA A 47 0.11 -4.06 -0.19
C ALA A 47 0.76 -3.89 -1.58
N ALA A 48 -0.04 -3.58 -2.60
CA ALA A 48 0.47 -3.34 -3.95
C ALA A 48 1.41 -2.13 -3.99
N ALA A 49 1.03 -1.02 -3.35
CA ALA A 49 1.88 0.17 -3.25
C ALA A 49 3.19 -0.11 -2.50
N THR A 50 3.10 -0.82 -1.38
CA THR A 50 4.26 -1.17 -0.54
C THR A 50 5.22 -2.07 -1.30
N LEU A 51 4.73 -3.16 -1.91
CA LEU A 51 5.57 -4.05 -2.73
C LEU A 51 6.18 -3.32 -3.92
N GLY A 52 5.42 -2.47 -4.61
CA GLY A 52 5.95 -1.67 -5.73
C GLY A 52 7.11 -0.77 -5.30
N ALA A 53 6.97 -0.09 -4.17
CA ALA A 53 8.03 0.77 -3.63
C ALA A 53 9.26 -0.03 -3.18
N LEU A 54 9.07 -1.18 -2.52
CA LEU A 54 10.17 -2.05 -2.09
C LEU A 54 10.93 -2.66 -3.27
N VAL A 55 10.23 -3.03 -4.34
CA VAL A 55 10.86 -3.50 -5.57
C VAL A 55 11.65 -2.38 -6.24
N LEU A 56 11.09 -1.16 -6.34
CA LEU A 56 11.83 -0.01 -6.86
C LEU A 56 13.08 0.26 -6.02
N ALA A 57 12.96 0.30 -4.69
CA ALA A 57 14.09 0.52 -3.80
C ALA A 57 15.19 -0.52 -4.01
N ARG A 58 14.83 -1.80 -4.14
CA ARG A 58 15.79 -2.87 -4.43
C ARG A 58 16.40 -2.75 -5.83
N CYS A 59 15.60 -2.52 -6.85
CA CYS A 59 16.07 -2.46 -8.25
C CYS A 59 17.05 -1.31 -8.49
N TYR A 60 16.86 -0.18 -7.80
CA TYR A 60 17.68 1.02 -7.94
C TYR A 60 18.67 1.23 -6.77
N GLY A 61 18.78 0.27 -5.84
CA GLY A 61 19.73 0.36 -4.72
C GLY A 61 19.46 1.53 -3.77
N LEU A 62 18.18 1.90 -3.56
CA LEU A 62 17.79 3.06 -2.77
C LEU A 62 17.80 2.72 -1.28
N SER A 63 18.86 3.11 -0.57
CA SER A 63 18.97 3.03 0.89
C SER A 63 18.72 4.37 1.59
N GLU A 64 18.77 5.47 0.84
CA GLU A 64 18.64 6.82 1.37
C GLU A 64 17.19 7.31 1.37
N ALA A 65 16.81 8.09 2.39
CA ALA A 65 15.43 8.54 2.57
C ALA A 65 14.84 9.32 1.36
N PRO A 66 15.59 10.20 0.64
CA PRO A 66 15.07 10.85 -0.57
C PRO A 66 14.69 9.85 -1.67
N GLY A 67 15.52 8.82 -1.91
CA GLY A 67 15.26 7.79 -2.92
C GLY A 67 14.06 6.94 -2.56
N VAL A 68 14.00 6.51 -1.29
CA VAL A 68 12.86 5.78 -0.71
C VAL A 68 11.56 6.58 -0.85
N LEU A 69 11.59 7.89 -0.61
CA LEU A 69 10.41 8.75 -0.79
C LEU A 69 9.92 8.76 -2.24
N VAL A 70 10.83 8.96 -3.19
CA VAL A 70 10.49 8.97 -4.62
C VAL A 70 9.88 7.64 -5.03
N ALA A 71 10.50 6.51 -4.62
CA ALA A 71 9.95 5.18 -4.87
C ALA A 71 8.56 5.00 -4.26
N ALA A 72 8.34 5.50 -3.04
CA ALA A 72 7.05 5.42 -2.37
C ALA A 72 5.96 6.25 -3.08
N VAL A 73 6.29 7.47 -3.52
CA VAL A 73 5.36 8.33 -4.26
C VAL A 73 5.03 7.72 -5.63
N MET A 74 6.04 7.19 -6.33
CA MET A 74 5.85 6.54 -7.62
C MET A 74 4.97 5.30 -7.54
N SER A 75 4.91 4.60 -6.40
CA SER A 75 4.08 3.42 -6.23
C SER A 75 2.63 3.71 -5.80
N LEU A 76 2.28 4.94 -5.40
CA LEU A 76 0.91 5.31 -5.02
C LEU A 76 -0.15 5.04 -6.11
N PRO A 77 0.09 5.33 -7.40
CA PRO A 77 -0.86 4.99 -8.46
C PRO A 77 -1.18 3.50 -8.53
N LEU A 78 -0.23 2.63 -8.16
CA LEU A 78 -0.42 1.18 -8.13
C LEU A 78 -1.50 0.80 -7.11
N ALA A 79 -1.55 1.47 -5.96
CA ALA A 79 -2.60 1.27 -4.95
C ALA A 79 -4.01 1.48 -5.52
N LEU A 80 -4.18 2.52 -6.35
CA LEU A 80 -5.45 2.90 -6.96
C LEU A 80 -5.83 1.97 -8.12
N ILE A 81 -4.86 1.54 -8.92
CA ILE A 81 -5.09 0.58 -10.01
C ILE A 81 -5.60 -0.74 -9.42
N PHE A 82 -4.94 -1.22 -8.36
CA PHE A 82 -5.30 -2.49 -7.74
C PHE A 82 -6.60 -2.45 -6.96
N SER A 83 -6.96 -1.32 -6.34
CA SER A 83 -8.29 -1.19 -5.71
C SER A 83 -9.41 -1.17 -6.75
N ARG A 84 -9.19 -0.56 -7.93
CA ARG A 84 -10.15 -0.62 -9.04
C ARG A 84 -10.26 -2.02 -9.63
N LEU A 85 -9.14 -2.74 -9.77
CA LEU A 85 -9.15 -4.12 -10.23
C LEU A 85 -9.92 -5.03 -9.26
N GLU A 86 -9.72 -4.83 -7.95
CA GLU A 86 -10.48 -5.56 -6.92
C GLU A 86 -11.97 -5.22 -6.97
N ALA A 87 -12.33 -3.94 -7.12
CA ALA A 87 -13.72 -3.51 -7.27
C ALA A 87 -14.38 -4.14 -8.51
N PHE A 88 -13.66 -4.18 -9.62
CA PHE A 88 -14.10 -4.85 -10.84
C PHE A 88 -14.33 -6.35 -10.59
N HIS A 89 -13.36 -7.06 -10.01
CA HIS A 89 -13.51 -8.47 -9.67
C HIS A 89 -14.70 -8.76 -8.77
N ARG A 90 -14.90 -7.95 -7.72
CA ARG A 90 -16.06 -8.09 -6.83
C ARG A 90 -17.37 -7.99 -7.61
N ARG A 91 -17.51 -7.02 -8.53
CA ARG A 91 -18.71 -6.88 -9.37
C ARG A 91 -18.95 -8.10 -10.26
N PHE A 92 -17.91 -8.57 -10.96
CA PHE A 92 -18.02 -9.74 -11.83
C PHE A 92 -18.40 -11.01 -11.06
N GLN A 93 -17.79 -11.23 -9.89
CA GLN A 93 -18.11 -12.37 -9.04
C GLN A 93 -19.54 -12.32 -8.50
N THR A 94 -20.00 -11.16 -8.04
CA THR A 94 -21.38 -11.00 -7.56
C THR A 94 -22.38 -11.30 -8.67
N THR A 95 -22.20 -10.76 -9.89
CA THR A 95 -23.09 -11.05 -11.01
C THR A 95 -23.06 -12.51 -11.42
N ALA A 96 -21.87 -13.14 -11.45
CA ALA A 96 -21.74 -14.56 -11.77
C ALA A 96 -22.41 -15.46 -10.73
N GLN A 97 -22.32 -15.10 -9.44
CA GLN A 97 -22.98 -15.83 -8.35
C GLN A 97 -24.51 -15.71 -8.39
N VAL A 98 -25.04 -14.52 -8.66
CA VAL A 98 -26.51 -14.31 -8.81
C VAL A 98 -27.03 -15.16 -9.96
N LYS A 99 -26.41 -15.08 -11.15
CA LYS A 99 -26.82 -15.89 -12.32
C LYS A 99 -26.72 -17.39 -12.06
N ALA A 100 -25.68 -17.84 -11.35
CA ALA A 100 -25.52 -19.26 -11.02
C ALA A 100 -26.59 -19.75 -10.05
N ARG A 101 -26.98 -18.93 -9.06
CA ARG A 101 -28.08 -19.22 -8.14
C ARG A 101 -29.42 -19.27 -8.85
N ASP A 102 -29.74 -18.25 -9.66
CA ASP A 102 -31.00 -18.22 -10.43
C ASP A 102 -31.14 -19.44 -11.36
N ALA A 103 -30.04 -19.86 -11.98
CA ALA A 103 -30.03 -21.05 -12.84
C ALA A 103 -30.24 -22.35 -12.04
N ALA A 104 -29.65 -22.47 -10.85
CA ALA A 104 -29.80 -23.64 -9.99
C ALA A 104 -31.20 -23.75 -9.41
N ASP A 105 -31.81 -22.62 -9.02
CA ASP A 105 -33.19 -22.57 -8.52
C ASP A 105 -34.19 -22.96 -9.60
N ARG A 106 -33.96 -22.55 -10.86
CA ARG A 106 -34.78 -22.95 -12.02
C ARG A 106 -34.66 -24.44 -12.34
N LEU A 107 -33.46 -25.02 -12.22
CA LEU A 107 -33.19 -26.41 -12.57
C LEU A 107 -33.39 -27.39 -11.40
N LYS A 108 -33.67 -26.90 -10.18
CA LYS A 108 -33.69 -27.68 -8.92
C LYS A 108 -32.43 -28.53 -8.70
N THR A 109 -31.30 -28.09 -9.26
CA THR A 109 -30.02 -28.81 -9.17
C THR A 109 -29.18 -28.26 -8.02
N THR A 110 -28.51 -29.14 -7.29
CA THR A 110 -27.53 -28.73 -6.28
C THR A 110 -26.24 -28.23 -6.95
N LEU A 111 -25.92 -26.94 -6.78
CA LEU A 111 -24.64 -26.38 -7.19
C LEU A 111 -23.51 -27.05 -6.39
N ALA A 112 -22.54 -27.68 -7.08
CA ALA A 112 -21.32 -28.18 -6.44
C ALA A 112 -20.41 -27.01 -6.07
N PRO A 113 -20.33 -26.58 -4.78
CA PRO A 113 -19.74 -25.30 -4.41
C PRO A 113 -18.23 -25.25 -4.64
N GLY A 114 -17.54 -26.38 -4.44
CA GLY A 114 -16.08 -26.46 -4.49
C GLY A 114 -15.48 -26.15 -5.87
N ARG A 115 -16.14 -26.55 -6.97
CA ARG A 115 -15.62 -26.33 -8.33
C ARG A 115 -15.74 -24.85 -8.73
N LEU A 116 -16.80 -24.16 -8.26
CA LEU A 116 -16.98 -22.72 -8.43
C LEU A 116 -15.95 -21.93 -7.63
N VAL A 117 -15.73 -22.29 -6.36
CA VAL A 117 -14.73 -21.64 -5.52
C VAL A 117 -13.33 -21.78 -6.11
N ARG A 118 -12.93 -22.98 -6.54
CA ARG A 118 -11.61 -23.21 -7.15
C ARG A 118 -11.40 -22.42 -8.44
N ARG A 119 -12.41 -22.35 -9.30
CA ARG A 119 -12.35 -21.57 -10.55
C ARG A 119 -12.23 -20.07 -10.27
N SER A 120 -12.97 -19.57 -9.28
CA SER A 120 -12.90 -18.15 -8.89
C SER A 120 -11.55 -17.80 -8.26
N LEU A 121 -11.01 -18.66 -7.40
CA LEU A 121 -9.70 -18.47 -6.77
C LEU A 121 -8.56 -18.46 -7.80
N THR A 122 -8.56 -19.43 -8.71
CA THR A 122 -7.53 -19.51 -9.77
C THR A 122 -7.61 -18.33 -10.74
N GLY A 123 -8.81 -17.95 -11.16
CA GLY A 123 -9.00 -16.74 -11.98
C GLY A 123 -8.51 -15.48 -11.28
N MET A 124 -8.83 -15.32 -9.99
CA MET A 124 -8.40 -14.17 -9.21
C MET A 124 -6.87 -14.13 -9.01
N ALA A 125 -6.25 -15.28 -8.75
CA ALA A 125 -4.80 -15.39 -8.62
C ALA A 125 -4.08 -15.04 -9.94
N ILE A 126 -4.57 -15.55 -11.07
CA ILE A 126 -3.97 -15.26 -12.39
C ILE A 126 -4.14 -13.80 -12.76
N ILE A 127 -5.36 -13.24 -12.66
CA ILE A 127 -5.59 -11.85 -13.08
C ILE A 127 -4.85 -10.88 -12.18
N ASN A 128 -4.89 -11.06 -10.86
CA ASN A 128 -4.15 -10.20 -9.93
C ASN A 128 -2.64 -10.39 -10.10
N GLY A 129 -2.16 -11.62 -10.26
CA GLY A 129 -0.73 -11.91 -10.42
C GLY A 129 -0.14 -11.35 -11.72
N VAL A 130 -0.79 -11.63 -12.86
CA VAL A 130 -0.36 -11.11 -14.17
C VAL A 130 -0.52 -9.60 -14.22
N GLY A 131 -1.66 -9.07 -13.75
CA GLY A 131 -1.88 -7.63 -13.67
C GLY A 131 -0.82 -6.94 -12.80
N PHE A 132 -0.44 -7.56 -11.68
CA PHE A 132 0.57 -7.00 -10.78
C PHE A 132 1.96 -7.04 -11.41
N ALA A 133 2.34 -8.16 -12.03
CA ALA A 133 3.60 -8.27 -12.74
C ALA A 133 3.73 -7.24 -13.86
N LEU A 134 2.68 -7.03 -14.67
CA LEU A 134 2.68 -6.04 -15.75
C LEU A 134 2.76 -4.61 -15.22
N ALA A 135 1.95 -4.28 -14.20
CA ALA A 135 1.97 -2.95 -13.60
C ALA A 135 3.30 -2.66 -12.90
N LEU A 136 3.90 -3.66 -12.25
CA LEU A 136 5.21 -3.57 -11.63
C LEU A 136 6.33 -3.41 -12.68
N ALA A 137 6.28 -4.15 -13.79
CA ALA A 137 7.23 -3.98 -14.88
C ALA A 137 7.15 -2.57 -15.48
N GLY A 138 5.93 -2.05 -15.68
CA GLY A 138 5.70 -0.67 -16.10
C GLY A 138 6.24 0.34 -15.09
N LEU A 139 6.03 0.11 -13.79
CA LEU A 139 6.55 0.95 -12.72
C LEU A 139 8.09 0.96 -12.70
N VAL A 140 8.72 -0.20 -12.82
CA VAL A 140 10.19 -0.32 -12.89
C VAL A 140 10.72 0.39 -14.13
N ALA A 141 10.08 0.22 -15.29
CA ALA A 141 10.46 0.91 -16.52
C ALA A 141 10.34 2.44 -16.40
N ALA A 142 9.26 2.93 -15.78
CA ALA A 142 9.09 4.36 -15.49
C ALA A 142 10.13 4.86 -14.48
N GLY A 143 10.45 4.06 -13.46
CA GLY A 143 11.50 4.33 -12.47
C GLY A 143 12.84 4.62 -13.14
N ARG A 144 13.19 3.93 -14.22
CA ARG A 144 14.46 4.13 -14.92
C ARG A 144 14.59 5.56 -15.45
N LEU A 145 13.52 6.10 -16.00
CA LEU A 145 13.47 7.46 -16.53
C LEU A 145 13.51 8.49 -15.40
N VAL A 146 12.75 8.25 -14.33
CA VAL A 146 12.66 9.19 -13.20
C VAL A 146 13.96 9.23 -12.39
N PHE A 147 14.51 8.08 -12.01
CA PHE A 147 15.74 8.03 -11.22
C PHE A 147 16.95 8.53 -12.01
N SER A 148 17.05 8.25 -13.31
CA SER A 148 18.14 8.82 -14.12
C SER A 148 18.08 10.35 -14.23
N ALA A 149 16.87 10.94 -14.23
CA ALA A 149 16.70 12.39 -14.25
C ALA A 149 16.95 13.04 -12.87
N LEU A 150 16.60 12.35 -11.78
CA LEU A 150 16.63 12.91 -10.43
C LEU A 150 17.89 12.57 -9.64
N ASP A 151 18.70 11.60 -10.05
CA ASP A 151 19.97 11.21 -9.41
C ASP A 151 20.87 12.40 -9.00
N PRO A 152 21.14 13.41 -9.87
CA PRO A 152 21.99 14.54 -9.50
C PRO A 152 21.38 15.45 -8.42
N VAL A 153 20.05 15.43 -8.27
CA VAL A 153 19.32 16.20 -7.26
C VAL A 153 19.25 15.43 -5.94
N LEU A 154 18.99 14.12 -6.00
CA LEU A 154 18.93 13.26 -4.81
C LEU A 154 20.26 13.23 -4.07
N ALA A 155 21.39 13.19 -4.78
CA ALA A 155 22.72 13.16 -4.19
C ALA A 155 23.05 14.40 -3.32
N ARG A 156 22.30 15.50 -3.47
CA ARG A 156 22.51 16.75 -2.72
C ARG A 156 21.60 16.89 -1.49
N GLN A 157 20.65 15.98 -1.30
CA GLN A 157 19.63 16.08 -0.27
C GLN A 157 19.98 15.23 0.94
N SER A 158 20.24 15.86 2.08
CA SER A 158 20.41 15.19 3.37
C SER A 158 19.06 15.06 4.09
N MET A 159 18.12 14.26 3.58
CA MET A 159 16.90 13.94 4.32
C MET A 159 17.12 12.68 5.18
N SER A 160 16.74 12.77 6.46
CA SER A 160 16.64 11.61 7.35
C SER A 160 15.26 10.93 7.23
N TYR A 161 15.20 9.64 7.54
CA TYR A 161 13.97 8.85 7.68
C TYR A 161 12.93 9.47 8.64
N ALA A 162 13.35 10.27 9.61
CA ALA A 162 12.42 11.00 10.47
C ALA A 162 11.46 11.91 9.66
N HIS A 163 11.96 12.56 8.60
CA HIS A 163 11.14 13.39 7.72
C HIS A 163 10.11 12.56 6.95
N LEU A 164 10.46 11.32 6.57
CA LEU A 164 9.52 10.39 5.95
C LEU A 164 8.38 10.05 6.91
N TRP A 165 8.70 9.72 8.16
CA TRP A 165 7.66 9.39 9.14
C TRP A 165 6.76 10.58 9.49
N ILE A 166 7.31 11.80 9.52
CA ILE A 166 6.50 13.02 9.66
C ILE A 166 5.55 13.18 8.47
N LEU A 167 6.02 12.94 7.24
CA LEU A 167 5.16 12.98 6.06
C LEU A 167 4.09 11.89 6.10
N GLY A 168 4.46 10.67 6.52
CA GLY A 168 3.53 9.55 6.68
C GLY A 168 2.49 9.83 7.76
N SER A 169 2.87 10.43 8.89
CA SER A 169 1.95 10.69 10.00
C SER A 169 0.84 11.67 9.65
N LEU A 170 0.97 12.46 8.57
CA LEU A 170 -0.13 13.25 8.01
C LEU A 170 -1.37 12.41 7.74
N GLY A 171 -1.23 11.15 7.33
CA GLY A 171 -2.35 10.22 7.17
C GLY A 171 -3.12 9.99 8.48
N GLY A 172 -2.41 9.82 9.59
CA GLY A 172 -3.01 9.69 10.93
C GLY A 172 -3.53 11.03 11.49
N VAL A 173 -2.90 12.15 11.18
CA VAL A 173 -3.42 13.47 11.56
C VAL A 173 -4.75 13.74 10.88
N LEU A 174 -4.84 13.50 9.57
CA LEU A 174 -6.08 13.67 8.80
C LEU A 174 -7.19 12.70 9.25
N SER A 175 -6.83 11.56 9.84
CA SER A 175 -7.81 10.58 10.32
C SER A 175 -8.61 11.04 11.53
N LEU A 176 -8.14 12.05 12.26
CA LEU A 176 -8.77 12.46 13.51
C LEU A 176 -10.17 13.07 13.30
N ARG A 177 -10.52 13.55 12.08
CA ARG A 177 -11.84 14.04 11.59
C ARG A 177 -12.63 15.02 12.50
N HIS A 178 -12.15 15.30 13.71
CA HIS A 178 -12.83 15.98 14.80
C HIS A 178 -11.94 17.11 15.31
N ARG A 179 -12.43 18.36 15.22
CA ARG A 179 -11.65 19.57 15.52
C ARG A 179 -11.00 19.57 16.91
N PRO A 180 -11.71 19.18 18.00
CA PRO A 180 -11.10 19.06 19.33
C PRO A 180 -9.94 18.07 19.42
N ALA A 181 -9.95 16.99 18.62
CA ALA A 181 -8.89 16.00 18.64
C ALA A 181 -7.56 16.57 18.14
N TYR A 182 -7.59 17.51 17.19
CA TYR A 182 -6.38 18.23 16.76
C TYR A 182 -5.81 19.11 17.88
N VAL A 183 -6.65 19.68 18.74
CA VAL A 183 -6.20 20.49 19.89
C VAL A 183 -5.49 19.62 20.92
N ILE A 184 -6.07 18.46 21.24
CA ILE A 184 -5.46 17.48 22.16
C ILE A 184 -4.13 16.98 21.59
N LEU A 185 -4.09 16.65 20.29
CA LEU A 185 -2.85 16.24 19.61
C LEU A 185 -1.79 17.33 19.70
N SER A 186 -2.15 18.58 19.39
CA SER A 186 -1.23 19.73 19.43
C SER A 186 -0.69 19.97 20.84
N ALA A 187 -1.55 19.86 21.85
CA ALA A 187 -1.16 19.96 23.26
C ALA A 187 -0.21 18.82 23.67
N GLY A 188 -0.47 17.59 23.24
CA GLY A 188 0.40 16.44 23.49
C GLY A 188 1.77 16.59 22.82
N VAL A 189 1.82 17.07 21.56
CA VAL A 189 3.07 17.37 20.85
C VAL A 189 3.85 18.47 21.57
N ALA A 190 3.18 19.56 21.96
CA ALA A 190 3.83 20.65 22.71
C ALA A 190 4.43 20.16 24.03
N LEU A 191 3.70 19.31 24.77
CA LEU A 191 4.17 18.73 26.02
C LEU A 191 5.35 17.78 25.81
N ALA A 192 5.34 16.96 24.76
CA ALA A 192 6.46 16.08 24.40
C ALA A 192 7.71 16.88 24.01
N VAL A 193 7.55 17.98 23.26
CA VAL A 193 8.65 18.88 22.91
C VAL A 193 9.22 19.56 24.16
N LEU A 194 8.36 20.10 25.02
CA LEU A 194 8.79 20.71 26.28
C LEU A 194 9.52 19.71 27.17
N TRP A 195 8.99 18.50 27.31
CA TRP A 195 9.65 17.41 28.03
C TRP A 195 11.05 17.13 27.48
N PHE A 196 11.17 17.02 26.16
CA PHE A 196 12.45 16.74 25.50
C PHE A 196 13.48 17.87 25.66
N LEU A 197 13.02 19.13 25.71
CA LEU A 197 13.88 20.30 25.90
C LEU A 197 14.28 20.52 27.36
N VAL A 198 13.51 20.04 28.33
CA VAL A 198 13.75 20.25 29.77
C VAL A 198 14.58 19.12 30.40
N LEU A 199 14.47 17.89 29.88
CA LEU A 199 15.14 16.69 30.41
C LEU A 199 16.36 16.23 29.59
N ARG A 200 16.74 17.01 28.58
CA ARG A 200 18.08 16.97 27.96
C ARG A 200 18.86 18.19 28.39
#